data_AF-A0A542DHQ8-F1
#
_entry.id   AF-A0A542DHQ8-F1
#
_cell.length_a   1.000
_cell.length_b   1.000
_cell.length_c   1.000
_cell.angle_alpha   90.00
_cell.angle_beta   90.00
_cell.angle_gamma   90.00
#
_symmetry.space_group_name_H-M   'P 1'
#
loop_
_entity.id
_entity.type
_entity.pdbx_description
1 polymer ?
#
loop_
_entity_poly.entity_id
_entity_poly.type
_entity_poly.pdbx_seq_one_letter_code
_entity_poly.pdbx_strand_id
1 'polypeptide(L)'
;MDRAQYETLRGAALEILDSAYCPLRHVEARVYLLACRELEVSVQDLEQVLDLEEAAFTEGEEREVWLCPALEPPDFYSDTDYLTRSDWSPANRIVEFSAEPERRLLLLRHVADEVCVRLEERRDPAAFSDLFMELAGQLPGDDVADRLDLPPGRPVLIDVHDERHVETIREIAEDEHAALASAENHRLRAAGVADLSLRARLFGRVDE
;
A
#
# COMPACT_ATOMS: atom_id res chain seq x y z
N MET A 1 -14.21 19.01 -3.25
CA MET A 1 -13.65 19.08 -1.88
C MET A 1 -13.43 20.54 -1.49
N ASP A 2 -13.77 20.94 -0.27
CA ASP A 2 -13.32 22.25 0.25
C ASP A 2 -11.88 22.16 0.82
N ARG A 3 -11.27 23.30 1.13
CA ARG A 3 -9.87 23.36 1.59
C ARG A 3 -9.63 22.61 2.90
N ALA A 4 -10.55 22.71 3.86
CA ALA A 4 -10.38 22.10 5.18
C ALA A 4 -10.51 20.57 5.10
N GLN A 5 -11.46 20.08 4.30
CA GLN A 5 -11.62 18.67 4.00
C GLN A 5 -10.38 18.12 3.28
N TYR A 6 -9.86 18.86 2.30
CA TYR A 6 -8.65 18.50 1.57
C TYR A 6 -7.42 18.40 2.49
N GLU A 7 -7.15 19.43 3.30
CA GLU A 7 -6.00 19.43 4.22
C GLU A 7 -6.06 18.27 5.21
N THR A 8 -7.26 17.95 5.71
CA THR A 8 -7.49 16.82 6.63
C THR A 8 -7.22 15.47 5.95
N LEU A 9 -7.83 15.23 4.79
CA LEU A 9 -7.68 13.97 4.06
C LEU A 9 -6.24 13.77 3.58
N ARG A 10 -5.62 14.82 3.06
CA ARG A 10 -4.22 14.82 2.63
C ARG A 10 -3.29 14.42 3.77
N GLY A 11 -3.45 15.03 4.95
CA GLY A 11 -2.64 14.70 6.13
C GLY A 11 -2.80 13.23 6.52
N ALA A 12 -4.04 12.76 6.62
CA ALA A 12 -4.34 11.38 6.96
C ALA A 12 -3.78 10.37 5.93
N ALA A 13 -3.88 10.69 4.63
CA ALA A 13 -3.35 9.86 3.55
C ALA A 13 -1.81 9.77 3.61
N LEU A 14 -1.11 10.87 3.89
CA LEU A 14 0.35 10.85 4.08
C LEU A 14 0.76 10.01 5.28
N GLU A 15 0.02 10.09 6.37
CA GLU A 15 0.29 9.33 7.59
C GLU A 15 0.06 7.82 7.40
N ILE A 16 -1.03 7.39 6.73
CA ILE A 16 -1.23 5.95 6.46
C ILE A 16 -0.19 5.39 5.49
N LEU A 17 0.27 6.19 4.53
CA LEU A 17 1.36 5.80 3.64
C LEU A 17 2.67 5.68 4.42
N ASP A 18 2.94 6.57 5.38
CA ASP A 18 4.10 6.44 6.27
C ASP A 18 4.12 5.08 6.99
N SER A 19 2.98 4.70 7.56
CA SER A 19 2.82 3.44 8.29
C SER A 19 2.95 2.22 7.38
N ALA A 20 2.29 2.22 6.22
CA ALA A 20 2.29 1.08 5.31
C ALA A 20 3.60 0.95 4.50
N TYR A 21 4.34 2.06 4.32
CA TYR A 21 5.57 2.17 3.55
C TYR A 21 5.55 1.40 2.20
N CYS A 22 4.41 1.44 1.52
CA CYS A 22 4.12 0.70 0.31
C CYS A 22 3.09 1.48 -0.53
N PRO A 23 3.15 1.48 -1.87
CA PRO A 23 2.06 1.98 -2.69
C PRO A 23 0.74 1.30 -2.32
N LEU A 24 -0.31 2.11 -2.09
CA LEU A 24 -1.64 1.63 -1.74
C LEU A 24 -2.61 1.94 -2.87
N ARG A 25 -3.39 0.95 -3.31
CA ARG A 25 -4.55 1.22 -4.16
C ARG A 25 -5.55 2.09 -3.40
N HIS A 26 -6.36 2.89 -4.09
CA HIS A 26 -7.41 3.67 -3.43
C HIS A 26 -8.31 2.84 -2.51
N VAL A 27 -8.70 1.63 -2.93
CA VAL A 27 -9.52 0.75 -2.09
C VAL A 27 -8.81 0.29 -0.81
N GLU A 28 -7.49 0.06 -0.88
CA GLU A 28 -6.65 -0.32 0.26
C GLU A 28 -6.44 0.88 1.20
N ALA A 29 -6.14 2.05 0.63
CA ALA A 29 -6.00 3.30 1.39
C ALA A 29 -7.28 3.67 2.16
N ARG A 30 -8.46 3.45 1.56
CA ARG A 30 -9.75 3.65 2.25
C ARG A 30 -9.89 2.78 3.50
N VAL A 31 -9.42 1.53 3.45
CA VAL A 31 -9.43 0.62 4.61
C VAL A 31 -8.54 1.17 5.72
N TYR A 32 -7.33 1.62 5.40
CA TYR A 32 -6.42 2.25 6.36
C TYR A 32 -6.97 3.56 6.95
N LEU A 33 -7.56 4.43 6.11
CA LEU A 33 -8.17 5.68 6.56
C LEU A 33 -9.34 5.43 7.51
N LEU A 34 -10.19 4.47 7.19
CA LEU A 34 -11.30 4.07 8.06
C LEU A 34 -10.78 3.47 9.36
N ALA A 35 -9.88 2.48 9.28
CA ALA A 35 -9.40 1.78 10.44
C ALA A 35 -8.58 2.70 11.35
N CYS A 36 -7.50 3.29 10.85
CA CYS A 36 -6.52 4.00 11.67
C CYS A 36 -6.93 5.44 12.00
N ARG A 37 -7.82 6.05 11.20
CA ARG A 37 -8.18 7.47 11.32
C ARG A 37 -9.67 7.73 11.51
N GLU A 38 -10.51 6.69 11.48
CA GLU A 38 -11.97 6.81 11.55
C GLU A 38 -12.54 7.73 10.44
N LEU A 39 -11.84 7.79 9.30
CA LEU A 39 -12.20 8.62 8.15
C LEU A 39 -12.84 7.75 7.06
N GLU A 40 -14.15 7.86 6.93
CA GLU A 40 -14.88 7.32 5.80
C GLU A 40 -14.69 8.19 4.57
N VAL A 41 -14.06 7.63 3.55
CA VAL A 41 -13.83 8.30 2.26
C VAL A 41 -14.20 7.40 1.10
N SER A 42 -14.56 8.01 -0.02
CA SER A 42 -14.77 7.32 -1.30
C SER A 42 -13.47 7.24 -2.10
N VAL A 43 -13.46 6.41 -3.16
CA VAL A 43 -12.35 6.38 -4.13
C VAL A 43 -12.21 7.76 -4.80
N GLN A 44 -13.34 8.37 -5.16
CA GLN A 44 -13.40 9.67 -5.80
C GLN A 44 -12.79 10.79 -4.95
N ASP A 45 -12.88 10.71 -3.62
CA ASP A 45 -12.24 11.68 -2.72
C ASP A 45 -10.71 11.59 -2.83
N LEU A 46 -10.14 10.40 -2.97
CA LEU A 46 -8.69 10.19 -3.12
C LEU A 46 -8.20 10.61 -4.50
N GLU A 47 -8.96 10.30 -5.56
CA GLU A 47 -8.70 10.80 -6.92
C GLU A 47 -8.68 12.34 -6.93
N GLN A 48 -9.70 12.97 -6.32
CA GLN A 48 -9.76 14.42 -6.23
C GLN A 48 -8.58 15.03 -5.45
N VAL A 49 -8.05 14.33 -4.44
CA VAL A 49 -6.84 14.78 -3.73
C VAL A 49 -5.63 14.77 -4.66
N LEU A 50 -5.44 13.71 -5.46
CA LEU A 50 -4.34 13.65 -6.43
C LEU A 50 -4.42 14.78 -7.47
N ASP A 51 -5.61 15.04 -8.02
CA ASP A 51 -5.83 16.15 -8.96
C ASP A 51 -5.43 17.50 -8.33
N LEU A 52 -5.80 17.71 -7.07
CA LEU A 52 -5.46 18.93 -6.32
C LEU A 52 -3.98 19.04 -5.98
N GLU A 53 -3.29 17.93 -5.67
CA GLU A 53 -1.82 17.93 -5.51
C GLU A 53 -1.12 18.33 -6.81
N GLU A 54 -1.55 17.75 -7.93
CA GLU A 54 -0.91 18.00 -9.21
C GLU A 54 -1.14 19.45 -9.69
N ALA A 55 -2.36 19.96 -9.51
CA ALA A 55 -2.68 21.36 -9.80
C ALA A 55 -1.83 22.31 -8.95
N ALA A 56 -1.78 22.10 -7.63
CA ALA A 56 -0.98 22.90 -6.71
C ALA A 56 0.53 22.87 -7.06
N PHE A 57 1.06 21.70 -7.44
CA PHE A 57 2.44 21.59 -7.90
C PHE A 57 2.68 22.40 -9.17
N THR A 58 1.74 22.34 -10.12
CA THR A 58 1.81 23.07 -11.39
C THR A 58 1.74 24.58 -11.18
N GLU A 59 1.00 25.04 -10.18
CA GLU A 59 0.91 26.44 -9.76
C GLU A 59 2.16 26.92 -8.99
N GLY A 60 3.09 26.01 -8.67
CA GLY A 60 4.33 26.32 -7.99
C GLY A 60 4.19 26.45 -6.47
N GLU A 61 3.16 25.85 -5.86
CA GLU A 61 3.10 25.74 -4.40
C GLU A 61 4.30 24.94 -3.86
N GLU A 62 4.87 25.39 -2.75
CA GLU A 62 5.96 24.68 -2.09
C GLU A 62 5.41 23.77 -0.99
N ARG A 63 5.80 22.49 -1.02
CA ARG A 63 5.45 21.49 0.01
C ARG A 63 6.64 20.58 0.27
N GLU A 64 6.76 20.13 1.52
CA GLU A 64 7.82 19.21 1.94
C GLU A 64 7.65 17.82 1.32
N VAL A 65 6.43 17.28 1.38
CA VAL A 65 6.06 15.99 0.81
C VAL A 65 4.76 16.15 0.04
N TRP A 66 4.69 15.57 -1.16
CA TRP A 66 3.51 15.50 -2.02
C TRP A 66 2.90 14.11 -1.93
N LEU A 67 1.57 14.06 -2.00
CA LEU A 67 0.88 12.84 -2.42
C LEU A 67 0.99 12.74 -3.94
N CYS A 68 1.33 11.54 -4.41
CA CYS A 68 1.63 11.31 -5.81
C CYS A 68 0.97 10.01 -6.30
N PRO A 69 0.63 9.90 -7.59
CA PRO A 69 0.34 8.60 -8.18
C PRO A 69 1.59 7.69 -8.12
N ALA A 70 1.38 6.39 -8.33
CA ALA A 70 2.50 5.50 -8.62
C ALA A 70 3.01 5.71 -10.06
N LEU A 71 4.19 5.16 -10.36
CA LEU A 71 4.79 5.22 -11.69
C LEU A 71 4.80 3.83 -12.33
N GLU A 72 4.29 3.72 -13.55
CA GLU A 72 4.25 2.46 -14.29
C GLU A 72 5.37 2.39 -15.37
N PRO A 73 6.31 1.45 -15.30
CA PRO A 73 7.32 1.22 -16.33
C PRO A 73 6.70 0.67 -17.64
N PRO A 74 7.41 0.76 -18.78
CA PRO A 74 8.77 1.28 -18.96
C PRO A 74 8.85 2.81 -19.11
N ASP A 75 7.73 3.45 -19.44
CA ASP A 75 7.70 4.88 -19.78
C ASP A 75 7.46 5.79 -18.58
N PHE A 76 7.16 5.22 -17.41
CA PHE A 76 6.87 5.94 -16.17
C PHE A 76 5.66 6.85 -16.28
N TYR A 77 4.58 6.32 -16.84
CA TYR A 77 3.26 6.94 -16.82
C TYR A 77 2.70 6.95 -15.40
N SER A 78 1.79 7.88 -15.13
CA SER A 78 1.07 7.91 -13.86
C SER A 78 0.09 6.75 -13.78
N ASP A 79 0.23 5.92 -12.76
CA ASP A 79 -0.83 5.02 -12.33
C ASP A 79 -1.60 5.69 -11.17
N THR A 80 -2.74 6.27 -11.51
CA THR A 80 -3.60 7.02 -10.59
C THR A 80 -4.42 6.12 -9.68
N ASP A 81 -4.41 4.80 -9.85
CA ASP A 81 -5.12 3.90 -8.95
C ASP A 81 -4.39 3.74 -7.60
N TYR A 82 -3.12 4.13 -7.55
CA TYR A 82 -2.25 4.03 -6.38
C TYR A 82 -1.84 5.38 -5.82
N LEU A 83 -1.72 5.43 -4.49
CA LEU A 83 -1.15 6.53 -3.74
C LEU A 83 0.28 6.21 -3.31
N THR A 84 1.17 7.19 -3.50
CA THR A 84 2.56 7.16 -3.06
C THR A 84 2.98 8.52 -2.47
N ARG A 85 4.19 8.61 -1.92
CA ARG A 85 4.75 9.86 -1.38
C ARG A 85 5.98 10.31 -2.16
N SER A 86 6.14 11.61 -2.35
CA SER A 86 7.27 12.17 -3.10
C SER A 86 8.65 11.99 -2.46
N ASP A 87 8.70 11.84 -1.14
CA ASP A 87 9.94 11.69 -0.37
C ASP A 87 10.45 10.24 -0.37
N TRP A 88 9.66 9.30 -0.88
CA TRP A 88 10.12 7.94 -1.10
C TRP A 88 11.11 7.87 -2.24
N SER A 89 12.00 6.86 -2.16
CA SER A 89 12.84 6.53 -3.29
C SER A 89 11.95 6.18 -4.50
N PRO A 90 12.35 6.52 -5.74
CA PRO A 90 11.60 6.15 -6.94
C PRO A 90 11.25 4.66 -7.03
N ALA A 91 12.14 3.77 -6.55
CA ALA A 91 11.90 2.33 -6.53
C ALA A 91 10.65 1.93 -5.73
N ASN A 92 10.33 2.67 -4.66
CA ASN A 92 9.19 2.40 -3.79
C ASN A 92 7.89 3.05 -4.30
N ARG A 93 7.97 3.79 -5.40
CA ARG A 93 6.83 4.47 -6.04
C ARG A 93 6.44 3.81 -7.37
N ILE A 94 7.26 2.87 -7.84
CA ILE A 94 7.02 2.13 -9.07
C ILE A 94 6.12 0.95 -8.76
N VAL A 95 5.04 0.83 -9.53
CA VAL A 95 4.19 -0.36 -9.55
C VAL A 95 4.35 -1.04 -10.91
N GLU A 96 4.58 -2.34 -10.89
CA GLU A 96 4.74 -3.14 -12.09
C GLU A 96 3.85 -4.37 -11.93
N PHE A 97 3.09 -4.73 -12.97
CA PHE A 97 2.18 -5.88 -12.89
C PHE A 97 2.88 -7.18 -12.47
N SER A 98 4.11 -7.39 -12.95
CA SER A 98 4.93 -8.56 -12.60
C SER A 98 5.39 -8.57 -11.12
N ALA A 99 5.41 -7.39 -10.48
CA ALA A 99 5.82 -7.15 -9.11
C ALA A 99 4.65 -7.05 -8.13
N GLU A 100 3.41 -7.10 -8.62
CA GLU A 100 2.22 -7.00 -7.78
C GLU A 100 2.18 -8.06 -6.65
N PRO A 101 2.61 -9.32 -6.86
CA PRO A 101 2.68 -10.29 -5.75
C PRO A 101 3.62 -9.85 -4.62
N GLU A 102 4.79 -9.28 -4.96
CA GLU A 102 5.76 -8.75 -3.99
C GLU A 102 5.13 -7.62 -3.15
N ARG A 103 4.48 -6.65 -3.81
CA ARG A 103 3.77 -5.54 -3.15
C ARG A 103 2.68 -6.05 -2.20
N ARG A 104 1.89 -7.03 -2.65
CA ARG A 104 0.76 -7.56 -1.87
C ARG A 104 1.22 -8.35 -0.64
N LEU A 105 2.35 -9.04 -0.71
CA LEU A 105 2.96 -9.69 0.45
C LEU A 105 3.46 -8.67 1.47
N LEU A 106 4.10 -7.59 1.01
CA LEU A 106 4.51 -6.48 1.87
C LEU A 106 3.28 -5.83 2.54
N LEU A 107 2.22 -5.57 1.78
CA LEU A 107 0.98 -5.03 2.31
C LEU A 107 0.33 -5.99 3.32
N LEU A 108 0.30 -7.30 3.05
CA LEU A 108 -0.24 -8.30 3.98
C LEU A 108 0.48 -8.26 5.32
N ARG A 109 1.81 -8.18 5.30
CA ARG A 109 2.62 -8.03 6.52
C ARG A 109 2.20 -6.80 7.32
N HIS A 110 2.10 -5.63 6.67
CA HIS A 110 1.73 -4.39 7.36
C HIS A 110 0.28 -4.39 7.86
N VAL A 111 -0.66 -5.00 7.12
CA VAL A 111 -2.04 -5.19 7.59
C VAL A 111 -2.06 -6.12 8.79
N ALA A 112 -1.26 -7.19 8.78
CA ALA A 112 -1.16 -8.10 9.92
C ALA A 112 -0.58 -7.41 11.17
N ASP A 113 0.44 -6.56 11.00
CA ASP A 113 0.98 -5.73 12.09
C ASP A 113 -0.12 -4.85 12.72
N GLU A 114 -0.91 -4.15 11.90
CA GLU A 114 -2.02 -3.32 12.38
C GLU A 114 -3.13 -4.14 13.07
N VAL A 115 -3.42 -5.35 12.57
CA VAL A 115 -4.37 -6.26 13.21
C VAL A 115 -3.85 -6.73 14.57
N CYS A 116 -2.57 -7.13 14.67
CA CYS A 116 -1.96 -7.54 15.94
C CYS A 116 -2.03 -6.41 16.97
N VAL A 117 -1.66 -5.18 16.61
CA VAL A 117 -1.75 -4.01 17.50
C VAL A 117 -3.19 -3.83 18.01
N ARG A 118 -4.20 -3.98 17.15
CA ARG A 118 -5.60 -3.90 17.58
C ARG A 118 -6.00 -5.00 18.55
N LEU A 119 -5.59 -6.24 18.30
CA LEU A 119 -5.88 -7.36 19.18
C LEU A 119 -5.25 -7.16 20.56
N GLU A 120 -3.98 -6.72 20.61
CA GLU A 120 -3.27 -6.35 21.84
C GLU A 120 -4.00 -5.24 22.61
N GLU A 121 -4.47 -4.21 21.91
CA GLU A 121 -5.25 -3.10 22.47
C GLU A 121 -6.71 -3.46 22.79
N ARG A 122 -7.14 -4.70 22.53
CA ARG A 122 -8.53 -5.19 22.66
C ARG A 122 -9.53 -4.37 21.86
N ARG A 123 -9.11 -3.91 20.67
CA ARG A 123 -9.94 -3.23 19.67
C ARG A 123 -10.36 -4.23 18.60
N ASP A 124 -11.51 -3.96 17.98
CA ASP A 124 -12.03 -4.80 16.91
C ASP A 124 -11.19 -4.63 15.62
N PRO A 125 -10.62 -5.71 15.05
CA PRO A 125 -9.92 -5.68 13.77
C PRO A 125 -10.86 -5.71 12.56
N ALA A 126 -12.19 -5.72 12.73
CA ALA A 126 -13.19 -5.86 11.66
C ALA A 126 -12.94 -4.98 10.42
N ALA A 127 -12.43 -3.76 10.60
CA ALA A 127 -12.13 -2.85 9.50
C ALA A 127 -11.05 -3.39 8.53
N PHE A 128 -10.11 -4.21 9.02
CA PHE A 128 -9.06 -4.83 8.22
C PHE A 128 -9.41 -6.24 7.75
N SER A 129 -10.43 -6.88 8.31
CA SER A 129 -10.71 -8.31 8.09
C SER A 129 -10.82 -8.70 6.62
N ASP A 130 -11.62 -7.97 5.83
CA ASP A 130 -11.82 -8.30 4.42
C ASP A 130 -10.52 -8.15 3.60
N LEU A 131 -9.77 -7.06 3.84
CA LEU A 131 -8.49 -6.82 3.17
C LEU A 131 -7.45 -7.86 3.57
N PHE A 132 -7.35 -8.18 4.86
CA PHE A 132 -6.46 -9.20 5.39
C PHE A 132 -6.76 -10.56 4.75
N MET A 133 -8.03 -10.97 4.69
CA MET A 133 -8.43 -12.25 4.10
C MET A 133 -8.19 -12.29 2.58
N GLU A 134 -8.44 -11.18 1.87
CA GLU A 134 -8.15 -11.06 0.44
C GLU A 134 -6.65 -11.24 0.15
N LEU A 135 -5.79 -10.59 0.95
CA LEU A 135 -4.34 -10.66 0.81
C LEU A 135 -3.80 -12.05 1.23
N ALA A 136 -4.27 -12.58 2.37
CA ALA A 136 -3.86 -13.89 2.88
C ALA A 136 -4.25 -15.04 1.96
N GLY A 137 -5.33 -14.88 1.19
CA GLY A 137 -5.77 -15.86 0.18
C GLY A 137 -4.76 -16.10 -0.96
N GLN A 138 -3.67 -15.33 -1.03
CA GLN A 138 -2.60 -15.49 -2.02
C GLN A 138 -1.45 -16.36 -1.53
N LEU A 139 -1.39 -16.63 -0.22
CA LEU A 139 -0.35 -17.46 0.36
C LEU A 139 -0.52 -18.92 -0.05
N PRO A 140 0.58 -19.69 -0.19
CA PRO A 140 0.50 -21.13 -0.42
C PRO A 140 -0.25 -21.82 0.72
N GLY A 141 -1.40 -22.42 0.41
CA GLY A 141 -2.27 -23.03 1.44
C GLY A 141 -1.60 -24.16 2.23
N ASP A 142 -0.68 -24.89 1.62
CA ASP A 142 0.10 -25.95 2.28
C ASP A 142 1.06 -25.37 3.33
N ASP A 143 1.78 -24.28 3.02
CA ASP A 143 2.68 -23.61 3.97
C ASP A 143 1.90 -23.01 5.15
N VAL A 144 0.73 -22.41 4.87
CA VAL A 144 -0.14 -21.89 5.93
C VAL A 144 -0.65 -23.03 6.83
N ALA A 145 -1.08 -24.14 6.23
CA ALA A 145 -1.56 -25.30 6.99
C ALA A 145 -0.46 -25.90 7.87
N ASP A 146 0.75 -26.05 7.33
CA ASP A 146 1.89 -26.62 8.03
C ASP A 146 2.32 -25.73 9.22
N ARG A 147 2.40 -24.41 9.05
CA ARG A 147 2.78 -23.50 10.15
C ARG A 147 1.72 -23.36 11.23
N LEU A 148 0.44 -23.50 10.86
CA LEU A 148 -0.67 -23.53 11.81
C LEU A 148 -0.86 -24.91 12.48
N ASP A 149 -0.03 -25.92 12.16
CA ASP A 149 -0.14 -27.29 12.66
C ASP A 149 -1.53 -27.91 12.37
N LEU A 150 -2.05 -27.66 11.16
CA LEU A 150 -3.35 -28.15 10.72
C LEU A 150 -3.26 -29.58 10.14
N PRO A 151 -4.28 -30.42 10.32
CA PRO A 151 -4.30 -31.75 9.72
C PRO A 151 -4.30 -31.68 8.19
N PRO A 152 -3.56 -32.57 7.50
CA PRO A 152 -3.49 -32.57 6.04
C PRO A 152 -4.87 -32.78 5.41
N GLY A 153 -5.13 -32.07 4.31
CA GLY A 153 -6.37 -32.17 3.54
C GLY A 153 -7.57 -31.45 4.15
N ARG A 154 -7.38 -30.65 5.20
CA ARG A 154 -8.43 -29.73 5.71
C ARG A 154 -8.30 -28.34 5.06
N PRO A 155 -9.43 -27.66 4.80
CA PRO A 155 -9.37 -26.26 4.39
C PRO A 155 -8.78 -25.43 5.52
N VAL A 156 -7.83 -24.56 5.18
CA VAL A 156 -7.30 -23.55 6.09
C VAL A 156 -8.40 -22.55 6.39
N LEU A 157 -8.78 -22.45 7.67
CA LEU A 157 -9.70 -21.41 8.15
C LEU A 157 -8.88 -20.43 8.98
N ILE A 158 -8.57 -19.29 8.37
CA ILE A 158 -7.88 -18.20 9.04
C ILE A 158 -8.90 -17.44 9.89
N ASP A 159 -8.52 -17.11 11.12
CA ASP A 159 -9.33 -16.33 12.06
C ASP A 159 -8.56 -15.06 12.37
N VAL A 160 -9.07 -13.93 11.89
CA VAL A 160 -8.45 -12.61 12.09
C VAL A 160 -8.58 -12.11 13.53
N HIS A 161 -9.43 -12.75 14.35
CA HIS A 161 -9.52 -12.47 15.79
C HIS A 161 -8.59 -13.36 16.63
N ASP A 162 -7.92 -14.35 16.02
CA ASP A 162 -6.91 -15.17 16.67
C ASP A 162 -5.51 -14.61 16.37
N GLU A 163 -4.89 -14.02 17.38
CA GLU A 163 -3.54 -13.42 17.30
C GLU A 163 -2.51 -14.38 16.73
N ARG A 164 -2.56 -15.67 17.11
CA ARG A 164 -1.63 -16.67 16.59
C ARG A 164 -1.80 -16.88 15.08
N HIS A 165 -3.03 -16.87 14.60
CA HIS A 165 -3.30 -16.99 13.17
C HIS A 165 -2.74 -15.78 12.41
N VAL A 166 -2.99 -14.58 12.91
CA VAL A 166 -2.51 -13.33 12.29
C VAL A 166 -0.98 -13.27 12.29
N GLU A 167 -0.33 -13.58 13.41
CA GLU A 167 1.14 -13.65 13.52
C GLU A 167 1.75 -14.66 12.54
N THR A 168 1.16 -15.86 12.42
CA THR A 168 1.64 -16.88 11.50
C THR A 168 1.57 -16.40 10.04
N ILE A 169 0.47 -15.76 9.67
CA ILE A 169 0.30 -15.19 8.33
C ILE A 169 1.29 -14.05 8.07
N ARG A 170 1.53 -13.19 9.07
CA ARG A 170 2.55 -12.14 9.03
C ARG A 170 3.94 -12.70 8.73
N GLU A 171 4.34 -13.77 9.41
CA GLU A 171 5.64 -14.42 9.22
C GLU A 171 5.78 -15.04 7.83
N ILE A 172 4.74 -15.72 7.34
CA ILE A 172 4.74 -16.30 5.99
C ILE A 172 4.88 -15.17 4.95
N ALA A 173 4.12 -14.09 5.10
CA ALA A 173 4.20 -12.95 4.20
C ALA A 173 5.59 -12.32 4.17
N GLU A 174 6.25 -12.21 5.33
CA GLU A 174 7.63 -11.71 5.45
C GLU A 174 8.64 -12.62 4.74
N ASP A 175 8.55 -13.94 4.92
CA ASP A 175 9.42 -14.92 4.27
C ASP A 175 9.25 -14.93 2.75
N GLU A 176 8.00 -14.96 2.27
CA GLU A 176 7.67 -14.95 0.83
C GLU A 176 8.10 -13.63 0.18
N HIS A 177 7.86 -12.49 0.85
CA HIS A 177 8.36 -11.20 0.39
C HIS A 177 9.88 -11.21 0.29
N ALA A 178 10.60 -11.71 1.30
CA ALA A 178 12.06 -11.78 1.28
C ALA A 178 12.59 -12.69 0.16
N ALA A 179 11.85 -13.75 -0.21
CA ALA A 179 12.21 -14.63 -1.32
C ALA A 179 12.04 -13.96 -2.69
N LEU A 180 11.06 -13.06 -2.84
CA LEU A 180 10.79 -12.32 -4.08
C LEU A 180 11.62 -11.04 -4.21
N ALA A 181 11.94 -10.39 -3.10
CA ALA A 181 12.65 -9.12 -3.06
C ALA A 181 14.10 -9.27 -3.54
N SER A 182 14.33 -9.04 -4.84
CA SER A 182 15.68 -8.96 -5.41
C SER A 182 16.15 -7.51 -5.39
N ALA A 183 17.30 -7.26 -4.76
CA ALA A 183 17.97 -5.95 -4.78
C ALA A 183 18.24 -5.44 -6.21
N GLU A 184 18.36 -6.33 -7.20
CA GLU A 184 18.55 -5.97 -8.60
C GLU A 184 17.26 -5.43 -9.24
N ASN A 185 16.08 -5.95 -8.86
CA ASN A 185 14.79 -5.43 -9.34
C ASN A 185 14.56 -3.99 -8.87
N HIS A 186 14.82 -3.69 -7.59
CA HIS A 186 14.72 -2.32 -7.08
C HIS A 186 15.71 -1.36 -7.77
N ARG A 187 16.94 -1.83 -8.04
CA ARG A 187 17.98 -1.02 -8.71
C ARG A 187 17.61 -0.68 -10.15
N LEU A 188 17.08 -1.65 -10.91
CA LEU A 188 16.66 -1.45 -12.29
C LEU A 188 15.42 -0.56 -12.39
N ARG A 189 14.45 -0.72 -11.47
CA ARG A 189 13.29 0.18 -11.33
C ARG A 189 13.72 1.64 -11.12
N ALA A 190 14.71 1.88 -10.25
CA ALA A 190 15.16 3.24 -9.94
C ALA A 190 15.95 3.95 -11.06
N ALA A 191 16.71 3.21 -11.87
CA ALA A 191 17.64 3.79 -12.84
C ALA A 191 16.94 4.60 -13.95
N GLY A 192 15.76 4.17 -14.39
CA GLY A 192 15.01 4.87 -15.45
C GLY A 192 14.35 6.18 -15.01
N VAL A 193 14.18 6.39 -13.69
CA VAL A 193 13.49 7.58 -13.15
C VAL A 193 14.41 8.79 -13.01
N ALA A 194 15.73 8.58 -12.94
CA ALA A 194 16.69 9.64 -12.63
C ALA A 194 16.74 10.76 -13.69
N ASP A 195 16.52 10.41 -14.97
CA ASP A 195 16.57 11.34 -16.11
C ASP A 195 15.23 12.05 -16.37
N LEU A 196 14.19 11.75 -15.60
CA LEU A 196 12.88 12.38 -15.74
C LEU A 196 12.87 13.81 -15.18
N SER A 197 12.05 14.67 -15.77
CA SER A 197 11.76 15.99 -15.19
C SER A 197 11.21 15.85 -13.76
N LEU A 198 11.35 16.87 -12.92
CA LEU A 198 10.82 16.80 -11.55
C LEU A 198 9.31 16.48 -11.55
N ARG A 199 8.54 17.11 -12.44
CA ARG A 199 7.13 16.81 -12.63
C ARG A 199 6.90 15.34 -12.95
N ALA A 200 7.61 14.79 -13.94
CA ALA A 200 7.42 13.40 -14.34
C ALA A 200 7.87 12.39 -13.27
N ARG A 201 8.87 12.74 -12.45
CA ARG A 201 9.24 11.92 -11.28
C ARG A 201 8.14 11.91 -10.23
N LEU A 202 7.35 12.98 -10.09
CA LEU A 202 6.31 13.08 -9.07
C LEU A 202 4.96 12.58 -9.57
N PHE A 203 4.53 13.00 -10.75
CA PHE A 203 3.17 12.79 -11.27
C PHE A 203 3.14 11.98 -12.57
N GLY A 204 4.24 11.32 -12.94
CA GLY A 204 4.33 10.55 -14.18
C GLY A 204 4.43 11.39 -15.44
N ARG A 205 4.70 10.73 -16.56
CA ARG A 205 4.61 11.37 -17.89
C ARG A 205 3.15 11.55 -18.27
N VAL A 206 2.85 12.64 -18.96
CA VAL A 206 1.58 12.85 -19.64
C VAL A 206 1.72 12.28 -21.04
N ASP A 207 0.71 11.56 -21.55
CA ASP A 207 0.67 11.22 -22.97
C ASP A 207 0.70 12.51 -23.80
N GLU A 208 1.73 12.66 -24.65
CA GLU A 208 1.81 13.73 -25.65
C GLU A 208 1.04 13.39 -26.93
#